data_AF-A0A9E0ZKF6-F1
#
_entry.id   AF-A0A9E0ZKF6-F1
#
_cell.length_a   1.000
_cell.length_b   1.000
_cell.length_c   1.000
_cell.angle_alpha   90.00
_cell.angle_beta   90.00
_cell.angle_gamma   90.00
#
_symmetry.space_group_name_H-M   'P 1'
#
loop_
_entity.id
_entity.type
_entity.pdbx_description
1 polymer ?
#
loop_
_entity_poly.entity_id
_entity_poly.type
_entity_poly.pdbx_seq_one_letter_code
_entity_poly.pdbx_strand_id
1 'polypeptide(L)'
;MTKMQAMYKWSGGTCWEHICRECKNLVRVEAGKRKVYKCLVYGNTASNATDWKESCIACKHFNKPVPELPLIKTGGKKIQNCGEFPGQLSLFDFTDAQDGY
;
A
#
# COMPACT_ATOMS: atom_id res chain seq x y z
N MET A 1 0.22 -0.80 10.79
CA MET A 1 -0.02 -2.06 10.01
C MET A 1 0.66 -1.89 8.66
N THR A 2 1.51 -2.81 8.22
CA THR A 2 2.24 -2.64 6.93
C THR A 2 1.31 -2.89 5.73
N LYS A 3 1.65 -2.35 4.55
CA LYS A 3 0.87 -2.59 3.30
C LYS A 3 0.72 -4.08 2.99
N MET A 4 1.74 -4.87 3.31
CA MET A 4 1.73 -6.32 3.10
C MET A 4 0.77 -7.02 4.04
N GLN A 5 0.81 -6.66 5.33
CA GLN A 5 -0.15 -7.18 6.32
C GLN A 5 -1.59 -6.78 5.98
N ALA A 6 -1.83 -5.56 5.51
CA ALA A 6 -3.15 -5.13 5.08
C ALA A 6 -3.64 -5.98 3.89
N MET A 7 -2.77 -6.27 2.94
CA MET A 7 -3.11 -7.08 1.77
C MET A 7 -3.35 -8.56 2.15
N TYR A 8 -2.53 -9.13 3.03
CA TYR A 8 -2.76 -10.48 3.55
C TYR A 8 -4.04 -10.57 4.37
N LYS A 9 -4.32 -9.58 5.22
CA LYS A 9 -5.57 -9.53 5.99
C LYS A 9 -6.79 -9.46 5.07
N TRP A 10 -6.74 -8.61 4.04
CA TRP A 10 -7.85 -8.47 3.10
C TRP A 10 -8.04 -9.71 2.21
N SER A 11 -6.95 -10.28 1.69
CA SER A 11 -7.01 -11.48 0.84
C SER A 11 -7.32 -12.77 1.62
N GLY A 12 -7.43 -12.72 2.95
CA GLY A 12 -7.68 -13.91 3.79
C GLY A 12 -6.44 -14.78 4.03
N GLY A 13 -5.25 -14.21 3.84
CA GLY A 13 -3.96 -14.78 4.22
C GLY A 13 -2.89 -14.71 3.12
N THR A 14 -1.85 -15.50 3.33
CA THR A 14 -0.74 -15.69 2.38
C THR A 14 -0.89 -17.02 1.64
N CYS A 15 -0.32 -17.09 0.44
CA CYS A 15 -0.07 -18.32 -0.30
C CYS A 15 1.44 -18.55 -0.25
N TRP A 16 1.90 -19.25 0.78
CA TRP A 16 3.32 -19.46 1.07
C TRP A 16 4.05 -20.34 0.05
N GLU A 17 3.29 -21.05 -0.79
CA GLU A 17 3.78 -21.90 -1.88
C GLU A 17 4.28 -21.10 -3.09
N HIS A 18 3.89 -19.82 -3.21
CA HIS A 18 4.19 -18.98 -4.37
C HIS A 18 4.66 -17.57 -3.98
N ILE A 19 5.39 -16.93 -4.89
CA ILE A 19 5.78 -15.52 -4.77
C ILE A 19 4.96 -14.63 -5.73
N CYS A 20 4.85 -13.35 -5.39
CA CYS A 20 4.13 -12.36 -6.19
C CYS A 20 4.65 -12.27 -7.63
N ARG A 21 5.93 -12.56 -7.87
CA ARG A 21 6.53 -12.62 -9.22
C ARG A 21 5.83 -13.62 -10.14
N GLU A 22 5.29 -14.70 -9.60
CA GLU A 22 4.57 -15.75 -10.36
C GLU A 22 3.09 -15.39 -10.58
N CYS A 23 2.62 -14.29 -10.01
CA CYS A 23 1.22 -13.88 -10.07
C CYS A 23 0.94 -13.08 -11.33
N LYS A 24 -0.10 -13.47 -12.09
CA LYS A 24 -0.58 -12.71 -13.27
C LYS A 24 -1.06 -11.29 -12.94
N ASN A 25 -1.39 -11.03 -11.67
CA ASN A 25 -1.86 -9.73 -11.20
C ASN A 25 -0.71 -8.74 -10.88
N LEU A 26 0.55 -9.20 -10.94
CA LEU A 26 1.72 -8.33 -10.81
C LEU A 26 2.07 -7.74 -12.16
N VAL A 27 1.93 -6.42 -12.28
CA VAL A 27 2.27 -5.67 -13.49
C VAL A 27 3.51 -4.84 -13.29
N ARG A 28 4.30 -4.70 -14.35
CA ARG A 28 5.46 -3.80 -14.38
C ARG A 28 5.01 -2.47 -14.99
N VAL A 29 5.26 -1.38 -14.29
CA VAL A 29 4.85 -0.03 -14.69
C VAL A 29 6.08 0.87 -14.75
N GLU A 30 6.15 1.71 -15.77
CA GLU A 30 7.22 2.69 -15.94
C GLU A 30 6.84 3.99 -15.21
N ALA A 31 7.52 4.28 -14.11
CA ALA A 31 7.34 5.50 -13.32
C ALA A 31 8.49 6.46 -13.63
N GLY A 32 8.35 7.22 -14.71
CA GLY A 32 9.41 8.08 -15.24
C GLY A 32 10.62 7.26 -15.69
N LYS A 33 11.79 7.49 -15.09
CA LYS A 33 13.04 6.76 -15.41
C LYS A 33 13.18 5.41 -14.69
N ARG A 34 12.26 5.05 -13.79
CA ARG A 34 12.34 3.84 -12.97
C ARG A 34 11.24 2.85 -13.35
N LYS A 35 11.60 1.57 -13.40
CA LYS A 35 10.64 0.47 -13.59
C LYS A 35 10.22 -0.05 -12.22
N VAL A 36 8.94 0.09 -11.89
CA VAL A 36 8.37 -0.38 -10.63
C VAL A 36 7.38 -1.52 -10.90
N TYR A 37 7.14 -2.37 -9.91
CA TYR A 37 6.07 -3.36 -9.97
C TYR A 37 4.87 -2.87 -9.19
N LYS A 38 3.67 -3.21 -9.63
CA LYS A 38 2.40 -2.87 -8.97
C LYS A 38 1.47 -4.09 -9.00
N CYS A 39 0.64 -4.23 -7.98
CA CYS A 39 -0.32 -5.32 -7.88
C CYS A 39 -1.71 -4.80 -8.21
N LEU A 40 -2.36 -5.32 -9.26
CA LEU A 40 -3.68 -4.87 -9.69
C LEU A 40 -4.77 -5.08 -8.62
N VAL A 41 -4.64 -6.13 -7.81
CA VAL A 41 -5.56 -6.43 -6.69
C VAL A 41 -5.44 -5.40 -5.57
N TYR A 42 -4.22 -4.96 -5.28
CA TYR A 42 -3.97 -3.93 -4.29
C TYR A 42 -4.40 -2.57 -4.85
N GLY A 43 -3.83 -2.18 -5.99
CA GLY A 43 -4.13 -0.95 -6.71
C GLY A 43 -2.95 -0.54 -7.59
N ASN A 44 -3.25 0.07 -8.74
CA ASN A 44 -2.26 0.46 -9.76
C ASN A 44 -2.03 1.99 -9.83
N THR A 45 -2.17 2.70 -8.71
CA THR A 45 -2.10 4.16 -8.72
C THR A 45 -0.67 4.66 -9.00
N ALA A 46 -0.53 5.88 -9.55
CA ALA A 46 0.77 6.50 -9.83
C ALA A 46 1.62 6.80 -8.58
N SER A 47 1.10 6.56 -7.37
CA SER A 47 1.79 6.81 -6.10
C SER A 47 2.72 5.66 -5.70
N ASN A 48 3.85 6.01 -5.07
CA ASN A 48 4.82 5.05 -4.52
C ASN A 48 4.25 4.13 -3.43
N ALA A 49 3.14 4.53 -2.79
CA ALA A 49 2.44 3.70 -1.81
C ALA A 49 1.91 2.37 -2.39
N THR A 50 1.75 2.30 -3.72
CA THR A 50 1.26 1.10 -4.44
C THR A 50 2.37 0.26 -5.05
N ASP A 51 3.62 0.72 -4.95
CA ASP A 51 4.76 -0.01 -5.48
C ASP A 51 4.88 -1.34 -4.74
N TRP A 52 5.10 -2.43 -5.46
CA TRP A 52 5.13 -3.78 -4.93
C TRP A 52 6.52 -4.38 -5.17
N LYS A 53 6.97 -5.26 -4.26
CA LYS A 53 8.20 -6.03 -4.46
C LYS A 53 7.83 -7.40 -5.02
N GLU A 54 8.51 -7.82 -6.08
CA GLU A 54 8.25 -9.11 -6.73
C GLU A 54 8.62 -10.31 -5.83
N SER A 55 9.61 -10.13 -4.95
CA SER A 55 10.11 -11.13 -3.98
C SER A 55 9.18 -11.38 -2.79
N CYS A 56 8.04 -10.71 -2.73
CA CYS A 56 7.07 -10.89 -1.67
C CYS A 56 6.28 -12.20 -1.83
N ILE A 57 5.90 -12.82 -0.71
CA ILE A 57 5.00 -13.99 -0.71
C ILE A 57 3.67 -13.60 -1.37
N ALA A 58 3.14 -14.47 -2.22
CA ALA A 58 1.88 -14.25 -2.88
C ALA A 58 0.73 -14.15 -1.87
N CYS A 59 -0.27 -13.32 -2.17
CA CYS A 59 -1.51 -13.31 -1.40
C CYS A 59 -2.40 -14.49 -1.78
N LYS A 60 -3.43 -14.75 -0.97
CA LYS A 60 -4.43 -15.78 -1.28
C LYS A 60 -5.26 -15.51 -2.55
N HIS A 61 -5.13 -14.31 -3.12
CA HIS A 61 -5.69 -13.93 -4.41
C HIS A 61 -4.75 -14.21 -5.61
N PHE A 62 -3.77 -15.09 -5.41
CA PHE A 62 -2.85 -15.54 -6.45
C PHE A 62 -3.61 -16.11 -7.66
N ASN A 63 -3.33 -15.56 -8.85
CA ASN A 63 -3.96 -15.95 -10.13
C ASN A 63 -5.49 -15.94 -10.17
N LYS A 64 -6.15 -15.27 -9.22
CA LYS A 64 -7.59 -15.04 -9.24
C LYS A 64 -7.91 -13.77 -10.02
N PRO A 65 -9.12 -13.68 -10.64
CA PRO A 65 -9.55 -12.48 -11.35
C PRO A 65 -9.50 -11.26 -10.43
N VAL A 66 -9.03 -10.13 -10.96
CA VAL A 66 -8.94 -8.88 -10.21
C VAL A 66 -10.35 -8.50 -9.75
N PRO A 67 -10.56 -8.17 -8.46
CA PRO A 67 -11.87 -7.74 -7.97
C PRO A 67 -12.27 -6.43 -8.66
N GLU A 68 -13.57 -6.22 -8.90
CA GLU A 68 -14.08 -4.96 -9.48
C GLU A 68 -13.71 -3.72 -8.66
N LEU A 69 -13.40 -3.90 -7.37
CA LEU A 69 -12.98 -2.85 -6.47
C LEU A 69 -11.56 -3.15 -5.94
N PRO A 70 -10.52 -2.41 -6.38
CA PRO A 70 -9.19 -2.56 -5.81
C PRO A 70 -9.19 -2.14 -4.32
N LEU A 71 -8.32 -2.76 -3.53
CA LEU A 71 -8.27 -2.56 -2.06
C LEU A 71 -8.13 -1.09 -1.66
N ILE A 72 -7.38 -0.32 -2.46
CA ILE A 72 -7.25 1.13 -2.31
C ILE A 72 -8.02 1.83 -3.43
N LYS A 73 -9.22 2.32 -3.09
CA LYS A 73 -9.93 3.33 -3.86
C LYS A 73 -9.37 4.71 -3.51
N THR A 74 -8.99 5.50 -4.49
CA THR A 74 -8.66 6.92 -4.30
C THR A 74 -9.92 7.68 -3.90
N GLY A 75 -10.20 7.75 -2.59
CA GLY A 75 -10.98 8.83 -1.97
C GLY A 75 -10.02 9.94 -1.56
N GLY A 76 -10.37 11.19 -1.84
CA GLY A 76 -9.47 12.34 -1.78
C GLY A 76 -8.69 12.54 -0.47
N LYS A 77 -7.53 13.19 -0.59
CA LYS A 77 -6.68 13.76 0.47
C LYS A 77 -6.52 12.92 1.75
N LYS A 78 -5.40 12.20 1.83
CA LYS A 78 -4.44 12.37 2.94
C LYS A 78 -3.07 11.87 2.52
N ILE A 79 -2.10 12.80 2.50
CA ILE A 79 -0.69 12.48 2.67
C ILE A 79 -0.60 11.70 3.97
N GLN A 80 -0.18 10.44 3.91
CA GLN A 80 0.29 9.74 5.10
C GLN A 80 1.35 8.73 4.67
N ASN A 81 2.53 8.98 5.22
CA ASN A 81 3.79 8.31 4.96
C ASN A 81 3.68 6.79 5.11
N CYS A 82 4.52 6.06 4.38
CA CYS A 82 4.84 4.69 4.72
C CYS A 82 5.61 4.70 6.05
N GLY A 83 4.92 4.28 7.12
CA GLY A 83 5.31 4.45 8.53
C GLY A 83 4.37 5.52 9.10
N GLU A 84 3.44 5.20 9.99
CA GLU A 84 3.73 5.12 11.41
C GLU A 84 2.79 4.18 12.21
N PHE A 85 3.36 3.65 13.29
CA PHE A 85 2.77 2.80 14.33
C PHE A 85 2.09 3.67 15.41
N PRO A 86 1.24 3.11 16.30
CA PRO A 86 0.41 3.93 17.19
C PRO A 86 1.31 4.70 18.18
N GLY A 87 1.25 6.04 18.14
CA GLY A 87 2.04 6.90 19.02
C GLY A 87 2.44 8.27 18.45
N GLN A 88 2.09 8.60 17.21
CA GLN A 88 2.41 9.93 16.67
C GLN A 88 1.42 10.99 17.18
N LEU A 89 1.80 11.68 18.25
CA LEU A 89 1.25 12.99 18.59
C LEU A 89 1.52 13.94 17.42
N SER A 90 0.47 14.59 16.92
CA SER A 90 0.55 15.53 15.81
C SER A 90 1.43 16.74 16.15
N LEU A 91 2.30 17.16 15.22
CA LEU A 91 3.15 18.36 15.30
C LEU A 91 2.38 19.71 15.34
N PHE A 92 1.06 19.68 15.53
CA PHE A 92 0.17 20.85 15.54
C PHE A 92 -0.46 21.09 16.93
N ASP A 93 0.27 20.82 18.00
CA ASP A 93 -0.22 21.06 19.37
C ASP A 93 0.75 21.90 20.20
N PHE A 94 1.22 23.05 19.69
CA PHE A 94 1.65 24.16 20.54
C PHE A 94 1.47 25.47 19.76
N THR A 95 0.23 25.89 19.58
CA THR A 95 -0.05 27.31 19.36
C THR A 95 -1.25 27.67 20.20
N ASP A 96 -0.99 27.95 21.47
CA ASP A 96 -1.63 29.06 22.19
C ASP A 96 -1.00 29.22 23.58
N ALA A 97 -0.31 30.34 23.79
CA ALA A 97 -0.25 31.07 25.06
C ALA A 97 0.41 32.43 24.77
N GLN A 98 -0.42 33.33 24.26
CA GLN A 98 -0.17 34.77 24.26
C GLN A 98 -0.67 35.33 25.59
N ASP A 99 0.23 35.87 26.44
CA ASP A 99 0.01 36.98 27.40
C ASP A 99 1.37 37.17 28.14
N GLY A 100 1.99 38.34 28.31
CA GLY A 100 1.41 39.65 28.46
C GLY A 100 1.51 40.14 29.92
N TYR A 101 2.71 40.27 30.50
CA TYR A 101 3.07 41.35 31.46
C TYR A 101 4.56 41.37 31.79
#